data_AF-A0A7Z9KXH3-F1
#
_entry.id   AF-A0A7Z9KXH3-F1
#
_cell.length_a   1.000
_cell.length_b   1.000
_cell.length_c   1.000
_cell.angle_alpha   90.00
_cell.angle_beta   90.00
_cell.angle_gamma   90.00
#
_symmetry.space_group_name_H-M   'P 1'
#
loop_
_entity.id
_entity.type
_entity.pdbx_description
1 polymer ?
#
loop_
_entity_poly.entity_id
_entity_poly.type
_entity_poly.pdbx_seq_one_letter_code
_entity_poly.pdbx_strand_id
1 'polypeptide(L)'
;MKHLISATLSLQAGQVWESWPKGQRSRMLSELLADDGTIQLQRQADLLMIGHLRGNIATHRRRLVDFMRSIPPIDEAYTRMMFAIINEMNEDLDGSIHHDPIQEPTS
;
A
#
# COMPACT_ATOMS: atom_id res chain seq x y z
N MET A 1 -30.27 0.97 -16.31
CA MET A 1 -30.54 -0.48 -16.20
C MET A 1 -30.58 -0.84 -14.72
N LYS A 2 -31.55 -1.63 -14.25
CA LYS A 2 -31.57 -2.11 -12.85
C LYS A 2 -30.74 -3.39 -12.79
N HIS A 3 -29.56 -3.33 -12.18
CA HIS A 3 -28.74 -4.52 -11.94
C HIS A 3 -29.28 -5.25 -10.70
N LEU A 4 -29.70 -6.50 -10.87
CA LEU A 4 -30.11 -7.37 -9.77
C LEU A 4 -28.85 -7.93 -9.09
N ILE A 5 -28.64 -7.56 -7.84
CA ILE A 5 -27.57 -8.09 -7.01
C ILE A 5 -28.18 -9.22 -6.17
N SER A 6 -27.73 -10.45 -6.38
CA SER A 6 -28.07 -11.60 -5.55
C SER A 6 -26.94 -11.83 -4.54
N ALA A 7 -27.27 -11.94 -3.26
CA ALA A 7 -26.31 -12.22 -2.19
C ALA A 7 -26.81 -13.40 -1.36
N THR A 8 -25.91 -14.34 -1.04
CA THR A 8 -26.21 -15.43 -0.12
C THR A 8 -25.86 -14.97 1.29
N LEU A 9 -26.86 -14.87 2.17
CA LEU A 9 -26.65 -14.46 3.55
C LEU A 9 -26.38 -15.68 4.43
N SER A 10 -25.50 -15.53 5.42
CA SER A 10 -25.42 -16.48 6.53
C SER A 10 -26.71 -16.47 7.33
N LEU A 11 -26.95 -17.50 8.15
CA LEU A 11 -28.16 -17.61 8.96
C LEU A 11 -28.36 -16.38 9.87
N GLN A 12 -27.29 -15.90 10.49
CA GLN A 12 -27.31 -14.70 11.34
C GLN A 12 -27.57 -13.43 10.53
N ALA A 13 -26.96 -13.30 9.34
CA ALA A 13 -27.18 -12.16 8.46
C ALA A 13 -28.62 -12.14 7.89
N GLY A 14 -29.23 -13.31 7.69
CA GLY A 14 -30.65 -13.46 7.32
C GLY A 14 -31.60 -12.93 8.41
N GLN A 15 -31.30 -13.20 9.69
CA GLN A 15 -32.10 -12.68 10.81
C GLN A 15 -32.04 -11.15 10.88
N VAL A 16 -30.85 -10.57 10.68
CA VAL A 16 -30.68 -9.10 10.62
C VAL A 16 -31.41 -8.52 9.41
N TRP A 17 -31.29 -9.14 8.24
CA TRP A 17 -32.03 -8.75 7.03
C TRP A 17 -33.55 -8.73 7.22
N GLU A 18 -34.08 -9.74 7.89
CA GLU A 18 -35.51 -9.85 8.16
C GLU A 18 -36.00 -8.81 9.16
N SER A 19 -35.13 -8.38 10.09
CA SER A 19 -35.43 -7.31 11.05
C SER A 19 -35.59 -5.93 10.40
N TRP A 20 -35.06 -5.73 9.19
CA TRP A 20 -35.14 -4.44 8.50
C TRP A 20 -36.53 -4.15 7.89
N PRO A 21 -36.93 -2.86 7.79
CA PRO A 21 -38.21 -2.46 7.22
C PRO A 21 -38.42 -2.98 5.80
N LYS A 22 -39.59 -3.63 5.55
CA LYS A 22 -39.99 -4.06 4.21
C LYS A 22 -40.04 -2.86 3.26
N GLY A 23 -39.36 -2.95 2.12
CA GLY A 23 -39.23 -1.88 1.12
C GLY A 23 -37.90 -1.09 1.19
N GLN A 24 -37.18 -1.13 2.31
CA GLN A 24 -35.87 -0.47 2.46
C GLN A 24 -34.68 -1.45 2.41
N ARG A 25 -34.94 -2.75 2.53
CA ARG A 25 -33.90 -3.79 2.66
C ARG A 25 -32.85 -3.75 1.55
N SER A 26 -33.26 -3.66 0.29
CA SER A 26 -32.33 -3.59 -0.84
C SER A 26 -31.45 -2.34 -0.81
N ARG A 27 -32.01 -1.20 -0.36
CA ARG A 27 -31.23 0.05 -0.21
C ARG A 27 -30.19 -0.11 0.90
N MET A 28 -30.60 -0.63 2.06
CA MET A 28 -29.70 -0.85 3.21
C MET A 28 -28.61 -1.87 2.87
N LEU A 29 -28.90 -2.92 2.08
CA LEU A 29 -27.88 -3.83 1.57
C LEU A 29 -26.86 -3.12 0.70
N SER A 30 -27.34 -2.30 -0.24
CA SER A 30 -26.48 -1.58 -1.16
C SER A 30 -25.61 -0.56 -0.42
N GLU A 31 -26.14 0.10 0.61
CA GLU A 31 -25.37 1.00 1.47
C GLU A 31 -24.27 0.23 2.23
N LEU A 32 -24.59 -0.92 2.85
CA LEU A 32 -23.61 -1.76 3.54
C LEU A 32 -22.52 -2.31 2.60
N LEU A 33 -22.91 -2.76 1.41
CA LEU A 33 -21.96 -3.26 0.39
C LEU A 33 -21.09 -2.12 -0.17
N ALA A 34 -21.65 -0.92 -0.33
CA ALA A 34 -20.91 0.25 -0.77
C ALA A 34 -19.90 0.70 0.29
N ASP A 35 -20.29 0.70 1.57
CA ASP A 35 -19.40 1.03 2.68
C ASP A 35 -18.26 0.02 2.80
N ASP A 36 -18.54 -1.29 2.75
CA ASP A 36 -17.51 -2.33 2.80
C ASP A 36 -16.60 -2.29 1.57
N GLY A 37 -17.16 -2.05 0.38
CA GLY A 37 -16.39 -1.83 -0.85
C GLY A 37 -15.51 -0.58 -0.79
N THR A 38 -15.97 0.49 -0.16
CA THR A 38 -15.19 1.72 0.05
C THR A 38 -14.03 1.46 0.99
N ILE A 39 -14.24 0.73 2.09
CA ILE A 39 -13.18 0.34 3.03
C ILE A 39 -12.12 -0.52 2.34
N GLN A 40 -12.53 -1.47 1.49
CA GLN A 40 -11.58 -2.31 0.75
C GLN A 40 -10.76 -1.51 -0.28
N LEU A 41 -11.40 -0.61 -1.04
CA LEU A 41 -10.70 0.27 -1.99
C LEU A 41 -9.74 1.21 -1.30
N GLN A 42 -10.14 1.79 -0.15
CA GLN A 42 -9.27 2.64 0.64
C GLN A 42 -8.06 1.87 1.16
N ARG A 43 -8.28 0.65 1.70
CA ARG A 43 -7.18 -0.22 2.13
C ARG A 43 -6.23 -0.58 0.99
N GLN A 44 -6.74 -0.83 -0.22
CA GLN A 44 -5.90 -1.07 -1.39
C GLN A 44 -5.09 0.18 -1.79
N ALA A 45 -5.72 1.36 -1.78
CA ALA A 45 -5.04 2.62 -2.05
C ALA A 45 -3.94 2.90 -1.02
N ASP A 46 -4.19 2.66 0.26
CA ASP A 46 -3.21 2.81 1.34
C ASP A 46 -2.02 1.84 1.14
N LEU A 47 -2.28 0.58 0.79
CA LEU A 47 -1.22 -0.39 0.48
C LEU A 47 -0.38 0.02 -0.72
N LEU A 48 -1.02 0.53 -1.79
CA LEU A 48 -0.31 1.05 -2.96
C LEU A 48 0.54 2.28 -2.62
N MET A 49 0.01 3.20 -1.81
CA MET A 49 0.74 4.37 -1.32
C MET A 49 1.96 3.96 -0.49
N ILE A 50 1.78 3.01 0.45
CA ILE A 50 2.89 2.46 1.25
C ILE A 50 3.95 1.82 0.35
N GLY A 51 3.54 1.03 -0.64
CA GLY A 51 4.44 0.44 -1.63
C GLY A 51 5.22 1.50 -2.42
N HIS A 52 4.55 2.55 -2.87
CA HIS A 52 5.17 3.66 -3.59
C HIS A 52 6.19 4.41 -2.72
N LEU A 53 5.84 4.73 -1.47
CA LEU A 53 6.73 5.39 -0.52
C LEU A 53 7.99 4.55 -0.25
N ARG A 54 7.83 3.23 -0.04
CA ARG A 54 8.96 2.31 0.11
C ARG A 54 9.87 2.27 -1.12
N GLY A 55 9.30 2.29 -2.33
CA GLY A 55 10.07 2.39 -3.58
C GLY A 55 10.87 3.69 -3.69
N ASN A 56 10.30 4.81 -3.24
CA ASN A 56 10.99 6.10 -3.20
C ASN A 56 12.16 6.09 -2.21
N ILE A 57 11.99 5.49 -1.02
CA ILE A 57 13.06 5.34 -0.02
C ILE A 57 14.21 4.50 -0.59
N ALA A 58 13.91 3.35 -1.20
CA ALA A 58 14.92 2.49 -1.83
C ALA A 58 15.71 3.22 -2.93
N THR A 59 15.02 4.04 -3.74
CA THR A 59 15.65 4.85 -4.79
C THR A 59 16.58 5.91 -4.20
N HIS A 60 16.17 6.60 -3.13
CA HIS A 60 17.01 7.59 -2.46
C HIS A 60 18.23 6.95 -1.80
N ARG A 61 18.06 5.81 -1.12
CA ARG A 61 19.17 5.02 -0.56
C ARG A 61 20.23 4.73 -1.61
N ARG A 62 19.83 4.27 -2.78
CA ARG A 62 20.75 3.97 -3.90
C ARG A 62 21.53 5.21 -4.34
N ARG A 63 20.84 6.35 -4.52
CA ARG A 63 21.49 7.62 -4.90
C ARG A 63 22.51 8.09 -3.88
N LEU A 64 22.23 7.94 -2.58
CA LEU A 64 23.18 8.29 -1.51
C LEU A 64 24.43 7.40 -1.56
N VAL A 65 24.27 6.10 -1.77
CA VAL A 65 25.39 5.17 -1.95
C VAL A 65 26.23 5.54 -3.18
N ASP A 66 25.60 5.84 -4.31
CA ASP A 66 26.29 6.23 -5.54
C ASP A 66 27.02 7.58 -5.39
N PHE A 67 26.43 8.53 -4.65
CA PHE A 67 27.08 9.80 -4.31
C PHE A 67 28.34 9.58 -3.47
N MET A 68 28.27 8.75 -2.42
CA MET A 68 29.43 8.42 -1.59
C MET A 68 30.57 7.75 -2.38
N ARG A 69 30.25 7.05 -3.47
CA ARG A 69 31.23 6.36 -4.33
C ARG A 69 31.85 7.26 -5.40
N SER A 70 31.17 8.31 -5.83
CA SER A 70 31.56 9.10 -7.00
C SER A 70 32.46 10.30 -6.70
N ILE A 71 32.60 10.72 -5.44
CA ILE A 71 33.40 11.90 -5.07
C ILE A 71 34.34 11.60 -3.89
N PRO A 72 35.66 11.48 -4.12
CA PRO A 72 36.66 11.49 -3.05
C PRO A 72 37.30 12.89 -2.88
N PRO A 73 37.61 13.36 -1.65
CA PRO A 73 37.26 12.82 -0.34
C PRO A 73 36.09 13.60 0.30
N ILE A 74 35.06 12.86 0.74
CA ILE A 74 34.05 13.36 1.68
C ILE A 74 34.66 13.28 3.08
N ASP A 75 34.57 14.34 3.86
CA ASP A 75 35.02 14.40 5.26
C ASP A 75 34.34 13.30 6.10
N GLU A 76 35.07 12.71 7.05
CA GLU A 76 34.66 11.56 7.85
C GLU A 76 33.33 11.82 8.60
N ALA A 77 33.09 13.07 9.03
CA ALA A 77 31.83 13.46 9.65
C ALA A 77 30.64 13.31 8.69
N TYR A 78 30.82 13.72 7.43
CA TYR A 78 29.80 13.59 6.38
C TYR A 78 29.58 12.13 6.00
N THR A 79 30.63 11.31 5.94
CA THR A 79 30.51 9.87 5.70
C THR A 79 29.68 9.19 6.79
N ARG A 80 29.97 9.47 8.08
CA ARG A 80 29.21 8.89 9.20
C ARG A 80 27.74 9.30 9.19
N MET A 81 27.46 10.57 8.89
CA MET A 81 26.09 11.08 8.76
C MET A 81 25.32 10.37 7.65
N MET A 82 25.94 10.20 6.47
CA MET A 82 25.31 9.53 5.33
C MET A 82 25.07 8.03 5.59
N PHE A 83 25.99 7.36 6.29
CA PHE A 83 25.77 5.99 6.75
C PHE A 83 24.61 5.87 7.75
N ALA A 84 24.46 6.81 8.67
CA ALA A 84 23.34 6.83 9.61
C ALA A 84 21.99 6.96 8.88
N ILE A 85 21.90 7.87 7.90
CA ILE A 85 20.71 8.06 7.05
C ILE A 85 20.39 6.77 6.28
N ILE A 86 21.39 6.09 5.72
CA ILE A 86 21.20 4.84 4.98
C ILE A 86 20.69 3.72 5.89
N ASN A 87 21.17 3.65 7.14
CA ASN A 87 20.71 2.65 8.11
C ASN A 87 19.26 2.89 8.52
N GLU A 88 18.88 4.14 8.81
CA GLU A 88 17.49 4.53 9.10
C GLU A 88 16.57 4.15 7.93
N MET A 89 16.98 4.44 6.69
CA MET A 89 16.26 4.00 5.49
C MET A 89 16.14 2.48 5.36
N ASN A 90 17.13 1.70 5.82
CA ASN A 90 17.06 0.25 5.77
C ASN A 90 16.10 -0.32 6.83
N GLU A 91 16.02 0.30 8.01
CA GLU A 91 15.06 -0.07 9.05
C GLU A 91 13.61 0.15 8.58
N ASP A 92 13.34 1.27 7.90
CA ASP A 92 12.03 1.56 7.29
C ASP A 92 11.63 0.57 6.17
N LEU A 93 12.63 -0.09 5.57
CA LEU A 93 12.48 -1.06 4.50
C LEU A 93 12.53 -2.52 4.99
N ASP A 94 12.82 -2.75 6.28
CA ASP A 94 12.95 -4.11 6.81
C ASP A 94 11.63 -4.90 6.66
N GLY A 95 11.76 -6.16 6.22
CA GLY A 95 10.62 -7.01 5.86
C GLY A 95 9.93 -6.68 4.53
N SER A 96 10.48 -5.77 3.69
CA SER A 96 9.95 -5.52 2.35
C SER A 96 10.79 -6.22 1.26
N ILE A 97 10.13 -7.03 0.41
CA ILE A 97 10.75 -7.63 -0.78
C ILE A 97 10.77 -6.56 -1.86
N HIS A 98 11.94 -5.96 -2.12
CA HIS A 98 12.10 -5.05 -3.24
C HIS A 98 12.27 -5.82 -4.54
N HIS A 99 11.33 -5.67 -5.46
CA HIS A 99 11.60 -5.96 -6.87
C HIS A 99 12.42 -4.79 -7.41
N ASP A 100 13.74 -4.91 -7.38
CA ASP A 100 14.58 -4.03 -8.21
C ASP A 100 14.21 -4.34 -9.67
N PRO A 101 13.72 -3.38 -10.47
CA PRO A 101 13.61 -3.58 -11.89
C PRO A 101 15.04 -3.68 -12.42
N ILE A 102 15.53 -4.91 -12.58
CA ILE A 102 16.74 -5.18 -13.33
C ILE A 102 16.45 -4.64 -14.73
N GLN A 103 17.16 -3.59 -15.15
CA GLN A 103 17.14 -3.19 -16.55
C GLN A 103 17.64 -4.39 -17.35
N GLU A 104 16.74 -5.05 -18.09
CA GLU A 104 17.15 -6.01 -19.09
C GLU A 104 18.06 -5.27 -20.08
N PRO A 105 19.23 -5.83 -20.42
CA PRO A 105 20.10 -5.22 -21.41
C PRO A 105 19.34 -5.17 -22.74
N THR A 106 19.03 -3.96 -23.19
CA THR A 106 18.57 -3.73 -24.56
C THR A 106 19.66 -4.25 -25.50
N SER A 107 19.37 -5.38 -26.13
CA SER A 107 20.19 -5.96 -27.20
C SER A 107 20.14 -5.12 -28.46
#